data_AF-A0A6A6CAE2-F1
#
_entry.id   AF-A0A6A6CAE2-F1
#
_cell.length_a   1.000
_cell.length_b   1.000
_cell.length_c   1.000
_cell.angle_alpha   90.00
_cell.angle_beta   90.00
_cell.angle_gamma   90.00
#
_symmetry.space_group_name_H-M   'P 1'
#
loop_
_entity.id
_entity.type
_entity.pdbx_description
1 polymer ?
#
loop_
_entity_poly.entity_id
_entity_poly.type
_entity_poly.pdbx_seq_one_letter_code
_entity_poly.pdbx_strand_id
1 'polypeptide(L)'
;MPSSCKDIRAALAQCLQNSDCVLIDRNTPADCIRPPLKDTLPTQCLQLIHGYGQCKRGMVDMRKRFRGNQPISTSVELEGEKGKMLYAGKGTYEGLDEQQQKRMKEGDEYEAFTRNDGIEDLRKKS
;
A
#
# COMPACT_ATOMS: atom_id res chain seq x y z
N MET A 1 -4.25 23.63 -0.55
CA MET A 1 -4.82 23.40 -1.90
C MET A 1 -4.17 22.15 -2.46
N PRO A 2 -4.94 21.21 -3.06
CA PRO A 2 -4.46 19.83 -3.25
C PRO A 2 -3.15 19.89 -4.02
N SER A 3 -2.13 19.23 -3.49
CA SER A 3 -0.79 19.17 -4.04
C SER A 3 -0.90 18.78 -5.52
N SER A 4 -0.80 19.79 -6.37
CA SER A 4 -0.79 19.61 -7.82
C SER A 4 0.34 18.64 -8.11
N CYS A 5 0.13 17.62 -8.96
CA CYS A 5 1.10 16.58 -9.30
C CYS A 5 2.44 17.08 -9.91
N LYS A 6 2.79 18.35 -9.73
CA LYS A 6 4.00 19.05 -10.12
C LYS A 6 5.25 18.37 -9.55
N ASP A 7 5.27 18.04 -8.26
CA ASP A 7 6.47 17.45 -7.65
C ASP A 7 6.77 16.06 -8.22
N ILE A 8 5.73 15.23 -8.36
CA ILE A 8 5.84 13.91 -8.99
C ILE A 8 6.21 14.05 -10.47
N ARG A 9 5.67 15.05 -11.16
CA ARG A 9 6.02 15.32 -12.57
C ARG A 9 7.48 15.75 -12.70
N ALA A 10 7.99 16.58 -11.79
CA ALA A 10 9.39 17.01 -11.79
C ALA A 10 10.33 15.84 -11.52
N ALA A 11 10.01 15.00 -10.52
CA ALA A 11 10.76 13.78 -10.24
C ALA A 11 10.75 12.80 -11.43
N LEU A 12 9.60 12.60 -12.08
CA LEU A 12 9.48 11.75 -13.27
C LEU A 12 10.30 12.30 -14.44
N ALA A 13 10.29 13.62 -14.66
CA ALA A 13 11.09 14.25 -15.71
C ALA A 13 12.60 14.04 -15.48
N GLN A 14 13.07 14.21 -14.23
CA GLN A 14 14.46 13.92 -13.86
C GLN A 14 14.81 12.43 -14.06
N CYS A 15 13.90 11.53 -13.69
CA CYS A 15 14.11 10.09 -13.87
C CYS A 15 14.26 9.72 -15.35
N LEU A 16 13.39 10.26 -16.22
CA LEU A 16 13.46 10.01 -17.65
C LEU A 16 14.68 10.64 -18.32
N GLN A 17 15.17 11.78 -17.83
CA GLN A 17 16.41 12.40 -18.35
C GLN A 17 17.64 11.54 -18.08
N ASN A 18 17.63 10.77 -16.99
CA ASN A 18 18.72 9.89 -16.59
C ASN A 18 18.57 8.46 -17.12
N SER A 19 17.46 8.13 -17.78
CA SER A 19 17.22 6.78 -18.28
C SER A 19 17.77 6.56 -19.69
N ASP A 20 18.11 5.30 -19.98
CA ASP A 20 18.68 4.86 -21.25
C ASP A 20 17.78 5.21 -22.45
N CYS A 21 16.46 5.19 -22.28
CA CYS A 21 15.49 5.53 -23.31
C CYS A 21 15.68 6.95 -23.89
N VAL A 22 16.13 7.91 -23.08
CA VAL A 22 16.37 9.30 -23.54
C VAL A 22 17.85 9.53 -23.84
N LEU A 23 18.75 8.95 -23.04
CA LEU A 23 20.20 9.16 -23.19
C LEU A 23 20.80 8.40 -24.37
N ILE A 24 20.42 7.13 -24.53
CA ILE A 24 20.97 6.22 -25.54
C ILE A 24 20.08 6.23 -26.78
N ASP A 25 18.80 5.92 -26.60
CA ASP A 25 17.87 5.73 -27.73
C ASP A 25 17.33 7.05 -28.31
N ARG A 26 17.58 8.18 -27.64
CA ARG A 26 17.17 9.55 -28.05
C ARG A 26 15.68 9.71 -28.30
N ASN A 27 14.86 8.90 -27.64
CA ASN A 27 13.41 9.02 -27.73
C ASN A 27 12.92 10.22 -26.93
N THR A 28 11.73 10.73 -27.27
CA THR A 28 11.12 11.77 -26.45
C THR A 28 10.65 11.17 -25.12
N PRO A 29 10.68 11.93 -24.01
CA PRO A 29 10.17 11.44 -22.72
C PRO A 29 8.71 10.93 -22.79
N ALA A 30 7.91 11.46 -23.72
CA ALA A 30 6.54 11.02 -23.95
C ALA A 30 6.45 9.66 -24.67
N ASP A 31 7.44 9.30 -25.47
CA ASP A 31 7.56 7.99 -26.11
C ASP A 31 8.00 6.93 -25.09
N CYS A 32 8.92 7.28 -24.20
CA CYS A 32 9.43 6.37 -23.17
C CYS A 32 8.36 5.87 -22.19
N ILE A 33 7.29 6.65 -21.95
CA ILE A 33 6.20 6.25 -21.04
C ILE A 33 5.23 5.27 -21.72
N ARG A 34 5.24 5.17 -23.06
CA ARG A 34 4.32 4.33 -23.82
C ARG A 34 4.89 2.92 -24.01
N PRO A 35 4.04 1.88 -24.04
CA PRO A 35 4.47 0.56 -24.51
C PRO A 35 4.96 0.65 -25.97
N PRO A 36 6.03 -0.08 -26.35
CA PRO A 36 6.75 -1.11 -25.59
C PRO A 36 7.95 -0.60 -24.76
N LEU A 37 8.35 0.67 -24.90
CA LEU A 37 9.56 1.21 -24.26
C LEU A 37 9.42 1.39 -22.75
N LYS A 38 8.18 1.47 -22.24
CA LYS A 38 7.96 1.59 -20.79
C LYS A 38 8.64 0.45 -20.00
N ASP A 39 8.70 -0.76 -20.57
CA ASP A 39 9.11 -1.97 -19.85
C ASP A 39 10.63 -2.07 -19.73
N THR A 40 11.39 -1.28 -20.50
CA THR A 40 12.85 -1.20 -20.42
C THR A 40 13.34 -0.16 -19.42
N LEU A 41 12.44 0.67 -18.88
CA LEU A 41 12.78 1.70 -17.91
C LEU A 41 13.14 1.10 -16.53
N PRO A 42 14.03 1.77 -15.78
CA PRO A 42 14.37 1.34 -14.43
C PRO A 42 13.17 1.39 -13.49
N THR A 43 13.18 0.51 -12.48
CA THR A 43 12.09 0.35 -11.49
C THR A 43 11.69 1.65 -10.80
N GLN A 44 12.65 2.53 -10.53
CA GLN A 44 12.41 3.87 -9.97
C GLN A 44 11.50 4.72 -10.88
N CYS A 45 11.76 4.74 -12.19
CA CYS A 45 10.92 5.49 -13.13
C CYS A 45 9.54 4.84 -13.28
N LEU A 46 9.46 3.50 -13.25
CA LEU A 46 8.18 2.79 -13.28
C LEU A 46 7.29 3.14 -12.08
N GLN A 47 7.87 3.24 -10.88
CA GLN A 47 7.17 3.68 -9.67
C GLN A 47 6.65 5.12 -9.82
N LEU A 48 7.47 6.03 -10.35
CA LEU A 48 7.06 7.41 -10.59
C LEU A 48 5.95 7.52 -11.65
N ILE A 49 6.00 6.71 -12.71
CA ILE A 49 4.94 6.64 -13.73
C ILE A 49 3.64 6.17 -13.11
N HIS A 50 3.67 5.11 -12.31
CA HIS A 50 2.50 4.61 -11.60
C HIS A 50 1.92 5.65 -10.64
N GLY A 51 2.77 6.27 -9.83
CA GLY A 51 2.41 7.33 -8.89
C GLY A 51 1.83 8.57 -9.59
N TYR A 52 2.40 8.99 -10.72
CA TYR A 52 1.87 10.09 -11.52
C TYR A 52 0.48 9.77 -12.10
N GLY A 53 0.28 8.52 -12.55
CA GLY A 53 -1.01 8.03 -13.02
C GLY A 53 -2.08 8.05 -11.91
N GLN A 54 -1.74 7.60 -10.71
CA GLN A 54 -2.62 7.69 -9.54
C GLN A 54 -2.91 9.14 -9.17
N CYS A 55 -1.90 10.01 -9.19
CA CYS A 55 -2.05 11.41 -8.87
C CYS A 55 -3.04 12.09 -9.83
N LYS A 56 -2.89 11.90 -11.14
CA LYS A 56 -3.84 12.41 -12.14
C LYS A 56 -5.25 11.85 -11.96
N ARG A 57 -5.39 10.54 -11.69
CA ARG A 57 -6.71 9.93 -11.44
C ARG A 57 -7.40 10.57 -10.23
N GLY A 58 -6.68 10.83 -9.14
CA GLY A 58 -7.24 11.50 -7.97
C GLY A 58 -7.62 12.96 -8.18
N MET A 59 -7.01 13.66 -9.15
CA MET A 59 -7.46 15.00 -9.56
C MET A 59 -8.79 14.96 -10.31
N VAL A 60 -9.04 13.92 -11.11
CA VAL A 60 -10.28 13.77 -11.89
C VAL A 60 -11.41 13.20 -11.02
N ASP A 61 -11.09 12.30 -10.10
CA ASP A 61 -12.05 11.66 -9.20
C ASP A 61 -12.54 12.62 -8.10
N MET A 62 -13.82 13.03 -8.19
CA MET A 62 -14.46 13.91 -7.21
C MET A 62 -14.43 13.36 -5.79
N ARG A 63 -14.45 12.03 -5.62
CA ARG A 63 -14.48 11.36 -4.31
C ARG A 63 -13.14 11.50 -3.58
N LYS A 64 -12.04 11.66 -4.32
CA LYS A 64 -10.67 11.82 -3.80
C LYS A 64 -10.27 13.28 -3.58
N ARG A 65 -11.00 14.23 -4.18
CA ARG A 65 -10.77 15.68 -3.98
C ARG A 65 -10.98 16.13 -2.53
N PHE A 66 -11.94 15.53 -1.82
CA PHE A 66 -12.26 15.90 -0.44
C PHE A 66 -11.33 15.28 0.61
N ARG A 67 -10.85 14.05 0.38
CA ARG A 67 -9.92 13.37 1.28
C ARG A 67 -8.44 13.72 1.02
N GLY A 68 -8.17 14.39 -0.11
CA GLY A 68 -6.82 14.65 -0.57
C GLY A 68 -6.23 13.44 -1.28
N ASN A 69 -5.41 13.69 -2.31
CA ASN A 69 -4.52 12.65 -2.82
C ASN A 69 -3.47 12.39 -1.74
N GLN A 70 -3.24 11.13 -1.39
CA GLN A 70 -2.14 10.80 -0.50
C GLN A 70 -0.82 11.19 -1.17
N PRO A 71 0.05 11.94 -0.47
CA PRO A 71 1.35 12.28 -1.02
C PRO A 71 2.16 11.00 -1.17
N ILE A 72 2.86 10.84 -2.29
CA ILE A 72 3.77 9.71 -2.51
C ILE A 72 4.87 9.65 -1.43
N SER A 73 5.19 10.79 -0.80
CA SER A 73 6.15 10.87 0.30
C SER A 73 5.65 10.26 1.61
N THR A 74 4.35 9.98 1.76
CA THR A 74 3.85 9.08 2.82
C THR A 74 3.79 7.69 2.22
N SER A 75 4.96 7.07 2.02
CA SER A 75 5.09 5.67 1.66
C SER A 75 4.69 4.80 2.85
N VAL A 76 3.38 4.73 3.12
CA VAL A 76 2.74 3.72 3.99
C VAL A 76 2.96 2.31 3.41
N GLU A 77 3.50 2.20 2.19
CA GLU A 77 3.84 0.93 1.54
C GLU A 77 5.30 0.47 1.78
N LEU A 78 6.21 1.34 2.24
CA LEU A 78 7.61 0.98 2.55
C LEU A 78 7.86 0.76 4.04
N GLU A 79 7.10 1.42 4.90
CA GLU A 79 6.97 1.05 6.29
C GLU A 79 5.69 0.25 6.39
N GLY A 80 5.74 -0.99 6.87
CA GLY A 80 4.56 -1.79 7.19
C GLY A 80 3.74 -1.13 8.28
N GLU A 81 3.12 0.00 7.98
CA GLU A 81 2.26 0.73 8.87
C GLU A 81 0.96 -0.05 8.96
N LYS A 82 0.87 -0.78 10.08
CA LYS A 82 -0.33 -1.44 10.57
C LYS A 82 -1.50 -0.49 10.39
N GLY A 83 -2.35 -0.80 9.40
CA GLY A 83 -3.58 -0.07 9.19
C GLY A 83 -4.31 0.03 10.52
N LYS A 84 -4.43 1.25 11.06
CA LYS A 84 -5.29 1.51 12.21
C LYS A 84 -6.69 1.13 11.77
N MET A 85 -7.15 -0.03 12.23
CA MET A 85 -8.49 -0.54 12.00
C MET A 85 -9.47 0.54 12.45
N LEU A 86 -10.24 1.09 11.50
CA LEU A 86 -11.20 2.17 11.73
C LEU A 86 -12.44 1.70 12.51
N TYR A 87 -12.51 0.41 12.82
CA TYR A 87 -13.56 -0.18 13.64
C TYR A 87 -12.92 -0.94 14.80
N ALA A 88 -13.60 -0.95 15.95
CA ALA A 88 -13.13 -1.35 17.28
C ALA A 88 -12.76 -2.85 17.45
N GLY A 89 -12.04 -3.43 16.48
CA GLY A 89 -11.34 -4.70 16.62
C GLY A 89 -9.89 -4.43 16.95
N LYS A 90 -9.52 -4.55 18.23
CA LYS A 90 -8.12 -4.59 18.67
C LYS A 90 -7.46 -5.76 17.93
N GLY A 91 -6.46 -5.50 17.09
CA GLY A 91 -5.71 -6.53 16.38
C GLY A 91 -5.14 -7.54 17.37
N THR A 92 -5.38 -8.82 17.16
CA THR A 92 -5.08 -9.91 18.09
C THR A 92 -3.61 -10.35 18.12
N TYR A 93 -2.68 -9.51 17.69
CA TYR A 93 -1.27 -9.90 17.68
C TYR A 93 -0.32 -8.73 17.92
N GLU A 94 -0.30 -8.19 19.15
CA GLU A 94 0.88 -7.56 19.76
C GLU A 94 0.78 -7.62 21.28
N GLY A 95 1.70 -8.36 21.93
CA GLY A 95 1.97 -8.25 23.36
C GLY A 95 1.07 -9.09 24.26
N LEU A 96 1.33 -10.40 24.31
CA LEU A 96 0.84 -11.26 25.38
C LEU A 96 1.63 -10.93 26.66
N ASP A 97 0.97 -10.27 27.62
CA ASP A 97 1.42 -10.32 29.01
C ASP A 97 1.33 -11.79 29.49
N GLU A 98 2.49 -12.40 29.70
CA GLU A 98 2.71 -13.81 30.08
C GLU A 98 1.92 -14.26 31.34
N GLN A 99 1.37 -13.30 32.10
CA GLN A 99 0.63 -13.56 33.34
C GLN A 99 -0.82 -14.00 33.11
N GLN A 100 -1.45 -13.62 31.99
CA GLN A 100 -2.85 -14.00 31.73
C GLN A 100 -2.98 -15.42 31.17
N GLN A 101 -1.93 -15.91 30.50
CA GLN A 101 -1.89 -17.25 29.91
C GLN A 101 -1.75 -18.37 30.96
N LYS A 102 -1.19 -18.07 32.14
CA LYS A 102 -1.12 -19.04 33.25
C LYS A 102 -2.48 -19.29 33.93
N ARG A 103 -3.39 -18.31 33.92
CA ARG A 103 -4.74 -18.49 34.51
C ARG A 103 -5.71 -19.28 33.63
N MET A 104 -5.48 -19.33 32.32
CA MET A 104 -6.32 -20.11 31.38
C MET A 104 -5.85 -21.57 31.21
N LYS A 105 -4.77 -22.00 31.87
CA LYS A 105 -4.17 -23.33 31.60
C LYS A 105 -4.47 -24.42 32.61
N GLU A 106 -5.13 -24.13 33.73
CA GLU A 106 -5.40 -25.15 34.73
C GLU A 106 -6.90 -25.30 34.96
N GLY A 107 -7.53 -26.18 34.16
CA GLY A 107 -8.86 -26.74 34.46
C GLY A 107 -9.97 -26.52 33.44
N ASP A 108 -9.77 -25.72 32.40
CA ASP A 108 -10.83 -25.45 31.41
C ASP A 108 -10.80 -26.44 30.25
N GLU A 109 -11.92 -27.14 30.01
CA GLU A 109 -12.10 -28.03 28.86
C GLU A 109 -12.62 -27.24 27.64
N TYR A 110 -12.08 -27.49 26.45
CA TYR A 110 -12.44 -26.79 25.22
C TYR A 110 -12.97 -27.78 24.18
N GLU A 111 -13.95 -27.37 23.37
CA GLU A 111 -14.45 -28.12 22.22
C GLU A 111 -14.23 -27.36 20.91
N ALA A 112 -13.96 -28.10 19.83
CA ALA A 112 -13.84 -27.55 18.49
C ALA A 112 -15.22 -27.45 17.82
N PHE A 113 -15.51 -26.33 17.19
CA PHE A 113 -16.72 -26.11 16.40
C PHE A 113 -16.35 -25.59 15.01
N THR A 114 -16.99 -26.14 13.99
CA THR A 114 -16.79 -25.70 12.61
C THR A 114 -17.85 -24.67 12.24
N ARG A 115 -17.40 -23.48 11.83
CA ARG A 115 -18.28 -22.43 11.32
C ARG A 115 -18.87 -22.82 9.97
N ASN A 116 -19.96 -22.16 9.57
CA ASN A 116 -20.57 -22.34 8.25
C ASN A 116 -19.59 -22.05 7.09
N ASP A 117 -18.51 -21.31 7.36
CA ASP A 117 -17.45 -20.98 6.42
C ASP A 117 -16.33 -22.05 6.35
N GLY A 118 -16.49 -23.18 7.07
CA GLY A 118 -15.55 -24.32 7.06
C GLY A 118 -14.31 -24.16 7.94
N ILE A 119 -14.21 -23.06 8.70
CA ILE A 119 -13.09 -22.79 9.63
C ILE A 119 -13.40 -23.40 11.00
N GLU A 120 -12.44 -24.12 11.57
CA GLU A 120 -12.52 -24.69 12.92
C GLU A 120 -12.02 -23.69 13.97
N ASP A 121 -12.89 -23.38 14.93
CA ASP A 121 -12.57 -22.52 16.07
C ASP A 121 -12.79 -23.29 17.38
N LEU A 122 -12.03 -22.94 18.42
CA LEU A 122 -12.16 -23.54 19.76
C LEU A 122 -13.08 -22.70 20.64
N ARG A 123 -14.06 -23.34 21.26
CA ARG A 123 -14.95 -22.74 22.26
C ARG A 123 -14.74 -23.41 23.61
N LYS A 124 -14.71 -22.62 24.68
CA LYS A 124 -14.66 -23.15 26.05
C LYS A 124 -15.97 -23.90 26.35
N LYS A 125 -15.89 -25.15 26.81
CA LYS A 125 -17.03 -25.89 27.34
C LYS A 125 -17.49 -25.20 28.63
N SER A 126 -18.79 -24.92 28.71
CA SER A 126 -19.43 -24.33 29.90
C SER A 126 -19.51 -25.32 31.04
#